data_AF-A0A6B1HYT9-F1
#
_entry.id   AF-A0A6B1HYT9-F1
#
_cell.length_a   1.000
_cell.length_b   1.000
_cell.length_c   1.000
_cell.angle_alpha   90.00
_cell.angle_beta   90.00
_cell.angle_gamma   90.00
#
_symmetry.space_group_name_H-M   'P 1'
#
loop_
_entity.id
_entity.type
_entity.pdbx_description
1 polymer ?
#
loop_
_entity_poly.entity_id
_entity_poly.type
_entity_poly.pdbx_seq_one_letter_code
_entity_poly.pdbx_strand_id
1 'polypeptide(L)' 'MPAKKTNVILFGIDSLRADHMSCYGYHRQTTPHIDRFAADAVLFEKNYSAHIPTTSAYASMLTGLDC' A
#
# COMPACT_ATOMS: atom_id res chain seq x y z
N MET A 1 -15.69 26.69 -15.31
CA MET A 1 -14.99 26.48 -14.02
C MET A 1 -13.91 25.45 -14.24
N PRO A 2 -12.69 25.60 -13.71
CA PRO A 2 -11.67 24.56 -13.83
C PRO A 2 -12.22 23.25 -13.23
N ALA A 3 -11.92 22.12 -13.88
CA ALA A 3 -12.33 20.82 -13.39
C ALA A 3 -11.81 20.61 -11.96
N LYS A 4 -12.67 20.09 -11.07
CA LYS A 4 -12.29 19.77 -9.70
C LYS A 4 -11.18 18.70 -9.75
N LYS A 5 -10.01 19.01 -9.20
CA LYS A 5 -8.91 18.04 -9.11
C LYS A 5 -9.28 16.94 -8.11
N THR A 6 -8.86 15.71 -8.42
CA THR A 6 -8.99 14.57 -7.50
C THR A 6 -8.00 14.73 -6.36
N ASN A 7 -8.47 14.54 -5.13
CA ASN A 7 -7.59 14.46 -3.97
C ASN A 7 -6.95 13.07 -3.93
N VAL A 8 -5.65 13.00 -3.70
CA VAL A 8 -4.90 11.73 -3.57
C VAL A 8 -4.35 11.65 -2.16
N ILE A 9 -4.60 10.52 -1.49
CA ILE A 9 -4.07 10.20 -0.16
C ILE A 9 -3.20 8.95 -0.30
N LEU A 10 -1.95 9.04 0.08
CA LEU A 10 -1.00 7.92 0.12
C LEU A 10 -0.79 7.48 1.57
N PHE A 11 -1.19 6.24 1.89
CA PHE A 11 -0.94 5.64 3.19
C PHE A 11 0.36 4.83 3.16
N GLY A 12 1.35 5.23 3.95
CA GLY A 12 2.58 4.47 4.20
C GLY A 12 2.50 3.74 5.54
N ILE A 13 2.85 2.45 5.56
CA ILE A 13 2.92 1.64 6.78
C ILE A 13 4.31 1.02 6.85
N ASP A 14 5.03 1.25 7.94
CA ASP A 14 6.37 0.73 8.14
C ASP A 14 6.35 -0.72 8.62
N SER A 15 7.28 -1.54 8.10
CA SER A 15 7.50 -2.93 8.49
C SER A 15 6.26 -3.84 8.39
N LEU A 16 5.31 -3.49 7.51
CA LEU A 16 4.10 -4.29 7.27
C LEU A 16 4.44 -5.56 6.49
N ARG A 17 3.88 -6.68 6.95
CA ARG A 17 3.94 -7.96 6.22
C ARG A 17 2.60 -8.25 5.56
N ALA A 18 2.59 -8.44 4.25
CA ALA A 18 1.39 -8.78 3.49
C ALA A 18 0.76 -10.11 3.97
N ASP A 19 1.60 -11.11 4.31
CA ASP A 19 1.14 -12.43 4.79
C ASP A 19 0.47 -12.41 6.18
N HIS A 20 0.44 -11.26 6.85
CA HIS A 20 -0.24 -11.05 8.14
C HIS A 20 -1.49 -10.15 8.02
N MET A 21 -1.92 -9.84 6.80
CA MET A 21 -3.13 -9.07 6.52
C MET A 21 -4.27 -10.00 6.08
N SER A 22 -5.47 -9.82 6.62
CA SER A 22 -6.61 -10.69 6.30
C SER A 22 -7.06 -10.59 4.85
N CYS A 23 -6.95 -9.42 4.21
CA CYS A 23 -7.21 -9.26 2.78
C CYS A 23 -6.26 -10.06 1.86
N TYR A 24 -5.11 -10.51 2.37
CA TYR A 24 -4.17 -11.39 1.65
C TYR A 24 -4.26 -12.86 2.10
N GLY A 25 -5.31 -13.23 2.84
CA GLY A 25 -5.57 -14.61 3.25
C GLY A 25 -5.01 -15.01 4.62
N TYR A 26 -4.60 -14.06 5.46
CA TYR A 26 -4.19 -14.38 6.82
C TYR A 26 -5.36 -14.93 7.66
N HIS A 27 -5.08 -15.98 8.45
CA HIS A 27 -6.11 -16.73 9.20
C HIS A 27 -6.85 -15.90 10.27
N ARG A 28 -6.31 -14.76 10.71
CA ARG A 28 -6.96 -13.85 11.66
C ARG A 28 -7.41 -12.59 10.93
N GLN A 29 -8.54 -12.04 11.33
CA GLN A 29 -9.03 -10.74 10.83
C GLN A 29 -8.23 -9.57 11.44
N THR A 30 -6.99 -9.37 10.97
CA THR A 30 -6.09 -8.33 11.47
C THR A 30 -6.36 -6.95 10.87
N THR A 31 -6.98 -6.89 9.69
CA THR A 31 -7.12 -5.64 8.93
C THR A 31 -8.55 -5.35 8.45
N PRO A 32 -9.59 -5.44 9.31
CA PRO A 32 -10.99 -5.38 8.88
C PRO A 32 -11.37 -4.12 8.07
N HIS A 33 -10.76 -2.97 8.37
CA HIS A 33 -11.00 -1.74 7.61
C HIS A 33 -10.33 -1.73 6.23
N ILE A 34 -9.15 -2.33 6.10
CA ILE A 34 -8.45 -2.48 4.81
C ILE A 34 -9.14 -3.55 3.98
N ASP A 35 -9.62 -4.63 4.59
CA ASP A 35 -10.39 -5.67 3.91
C ASP A 35 -11.65 -5.09 3.25
N ARG A 36 -12.40 -4.26 3.98
CA ARG A 36 -13.57 -3.55 3.44
C ARG A 36 -13.19 -2.62 2.29
N PHE A 37 -12.05 -1.93 2.39
CA PHE A 37 -11.59 -1.05 1.30
C PHE A 37 -11.16 -1.86 0.07
N ALA A 38 -10.47 -2.99 0.27
CA ALA A 38 -10.01 -3.87 -0.80
C ALA A 38 -11.16 -4.51 -1.59
N ALA A 39 -12.33 -4.71 -0.97
CA ALA A 39 -13.52 -5.24 -1.64
C ALA A 39 -14.02 -4.37 -2.81
N ASP A 40 -13.81 -3.05 -2.73
CA ASP A 40 -14.22 -2.07 -3.75
C ASP A 40 -13.01 -1.44 -4.48
N ALA A 41 -11.80 -1.97 -4.26
CA ALA A 41 -10.55 -1.46 -4.80
C ALA A 41 -9.75 -2.54 -5.56
N VAL A 42 -8.59 -2.15 -6.09
CA VAL A 42 -7.66 -3.10 -6.71
C VAL A 42 -6.64 -3.56 -5.67
N LEU A 43 -6.61 -4.86 -5.40
CA LEU A 43 -5.60 -5.49 -4.55
C LEU A 43 -4.47 -6.06 -5.42
N PHE A 44 -3.24 -5.59 -5.21
CA PHE A 44 -2.07 -6.11 -5.91
C PHE A 44 -1.43 -7.26 -5.13
N GLU A 45 -1.64 -8.50 -5.56
CA GLU A 45 -1.08 -9.69 -4.89
C GLU A 45 0.44 -9.86 -5.10
N LYS A 46 1.02 -9.18 -6.08
CA LYS A 46 2.44 -9.25 -6.44
C LYS A 46 3.07 -7.85 -6.47
N ASN A 47 3.12 -7.21 -5.31
CA ASN A 47 3.79 -5.92 -5.11
C ASN A 47 5.09 -6.09 -4.33
N TYR A 48 6.22 -5.66 -4.89
CA TYR A 48 7.54 -5.83 -4.30
C TYR A 48 8.13 -4.46 -3.95
N SER A 49 8.78 -4.36 -2.78
CA SER A 49 9.54 -3.16 -2.44
C SER A 49 10.76 -3.05 -3.35
N ALA A 50 11.02 -1.85 -3.87
CA ALA A 50 12.22 -1.57 -4.66
C ALA A 50 13.50 -1.71 -3.82
N HIS A 51 13.42 -1.42 -2.52
CA HIS A 51 14.55 -1.44 -1.59
C HIS A 51 14.18 -1.98 -0.20
N ILE A 52 15.19 -2.41 0.57
CA ILE A 52 15.07 -2.96 1.93
C ILE A 52 16.15 -2.31 2.82
N PRO A 53 16.17 -0.96 2.96
CA PRO A 53 15.69 -0.30 4.20
C PRO A 53 14.58 0.76 3.98
N THR A 54 13.93 1.22 5.07
CA THR A 54 12.80 2.17 5.04
C THR A 54 13.09 3.44 4.25
N THR A 55 14.25 4.09 4.47
CA THR A 55 14.56 5.39 3.84
C THR A 55 14.61 5.30 2.31
N SER A 56 15.36 4.34 1.75
CA SER A 56 15.45 4.20 0.29
C SER A 56 14.16 3.66 -0.31
N ALA A 57 13.44 2.76 0.37
CA ALA A 57 12.14 2.27 -0.09
C ALA A 57 11.11 3.41 -0.28
N TYR A 58 11.01 4.33 0.68
CA TYR A 58 10.15 5.52 0.55
C TYR A 58 10.69 6.52 -0.48
N ALA A 59 12.01 6.71 -0.57
CA ALA A 59 12.61 7.58 -1.58
C ALA A 59 12.29 7.08 -3.01
N SER A 60 12.44 5.78 -3.28
CA SER A 60 12.09 5.19 -4.57
C SER A 60 10.59 5.33 -4.85
N MET A 61 9.73 5.13 -3.84
CA MET A 61 8.27 5.28 -3.97
C MET A 61 7.84 6.71 -4.34
N LEU A 62 8.45 7.72 -3.73
CA LEU A 62 8.07 9.13 -3.93
C LEU A 62 8.66 9.74 -5.20
N THR A 63 9.82 9.24 -5.64
CA THR A 63 10.53 9.78 -6.82
C THR A 63 10.27 8.99 -8.09
N GLY A 64 9.88 7.71 -7.97
CA GLY A 64 9.79 6.80 -9.11
C GLY A 64 11.15 6.44 -9.72
N LEU A 65 12.23 6.58 -8.96
CA LEU A 65 13.61 6.31 -9.38
C LEU A 65 14.24 5.21 -8.53
N ASP A 66 15.23 4.54 -9.12
CA ASP A 66 16.12 3.63 -8.42
C ASP A 66 17.14 4.44 -7.59
N CYS A 67 17.10 4.34 -6.26
CA CYS A 67 17.87 5.18 -5.35
C CYS A 67 18.24 4.50 -4.03
#